data_AF-A0AAD2CT18-F1
#
_entry.id   AF-A0AAD2CT18-F1
#
_cell.length_a   1.000
_cell.length_b   1.000
_cell.length_c   1.000
_cell.angle_alpha   90.00
_cell.angle_beta   90.00
_cell.angle_gamma   90.00
#
_symmetry.space_group_name_H-M   'P 1'
#
loop_
_entity.id
_entity.type
_entity.pdbx_description
1 polymer ?
#
loop_
_entity_poly.entity_id
_entity_poly.type
_entity_poly.pdbx_seq_one_letter_code
_entity_poly.pdbx_strand_id
1 'polypeptide(L)'
;MCGTGKFKVLWGLETSAACPRCGDFEDHLHIPRCRAALATAEWDRRTAAFSAWLDLQLTGPSIKIAILQLLQGVRTPPSFPPRPISSSVQPAFLAQQVIGSQGLLEGRIASSWLPLQQQYYDKIRCRRSVSLWASRLSQQLVLIGFYMWEQRNSVQHSDDNVQLRERHSTVNEGIHSQFDMGPDDLPKEIRPMLTCRRRVLRKSLVDKEEWLKLLCQERRDFRRSMKAQRRSLRTIFSPVP
;
A
#
# COMPACT_ATOMS: atom_id res chain seq x y z
N MET A 1 -9.84 12.46 5.09
CA MET A 1 -9.69 10.99 5.00
C MET A 1 -9.00 10.66 3.68
N CYS A 2 -7.97 9.83 3.69
CA CYS A 2 -7.27 9.39 2.46
C CYS A 2 -7.73 7.98 2.05
N GLY A 3 -7.76 7.70 0.74
CA GLY A 3 -8.23 6.42 0.17
C GLY A 3 -7.26 5.24 0.36
N THR A 4 -6.97 4.88 1.61
CA THR A 4 -6.19 3.69 2.00
C THR A 4 -7.02 2.41 1.90
N GLY A 5 -6.39 1.24 1.84
CA GLY A 5 -7.02 -0.08 1.83
C GLY A 5 -8.11 -0.24 2.88
N LYS A 6 -7.84 0.10 4.15
CA LYS A 6 -8.84 0.13 5.22
C LYS A 6 -10.11 0.88 4.84
N PHE A 7 -9.98 2.11 4.33
CA PHE A 7 -11.12 2.94 3.94
C PHE A 7 -11.79 2.44 2.66
N LYS A 8 -11.05 1.89 1.69
CA LYS A 8 -11.64 1.30 0.48
C LYS A 8 -12.52 0.10 0.79
N VAL A 9 -12.14 -0.74 1.76
CA VAL A 9 -13.00 -1.82 2.26
C VAL A 9 -14.24 -1.26 2.95
N LEU A 10 -14.09 -0.26 3.82
CA LEU A 10 -15.22 0.39 4.50
C LEU A 10 -16.21 1.04 3.51
N TRP A 11 -15.72 1.54 2.38
CA TRP A 11 -16.54 2.12 1.31
C TRP A 11 -17.08 1.07 0.32
N GLY A 12 -16.77 -0.21 0.49
CA GLY A 12 -17.21 -1.28 -0.40
C GLY A 12 -16.57 -1.26 -1.80
N LEU A 13 -15.45 -0.55 -1.97
CA LEU A 13 -14.74 -0.45 -3.26
C LEU A 13 -13.75 -1.59 -3.50
N GLU A 14 -13.25 -2.20 -2.43
CA GLU A 14 -12.27 -3.28 -2.48
C GLU A 14 -12.64 -4.36 -1.46
N THR A 15 -12.20 -5.60 -1.69
CA THR A 15 -12.43 -6.72 -0.77
C THR A 15 -11.30 -6.93 0.23
N SER A 16 -10.17 -6.25 0.05
CA SER A 16 -8.98 -6.38 0.89
C SER A 16 -8.46 -5.02 1.36
N ALA A 17 -8.06 -4.96 2.63
CA ALA A 17 -7.45 -3.78 3.24
C ALA A 17 -5.92 -3.76 3.08
N ALA A 18 -5.34 -4.70 2.31
CA ALA A 18 -3.90 -4.79 2.17
C ALA A 18 -3.32 -3.72 1.22
N CYS A 19 -2.06 -3.38 1.44
CA CYS A 19 -1.32 -2.40 0.67
C CYS A 19 -1.03 -3.00 -0.71
N PRO A 20 -1.26 -2.26 -1.82
CA PRO A 20 -0.97 -2.74 -3.16
C PRO A 20 0.54 -2.97 -3.40
N ARG A 21 1.41 -2.49 -2.51
CA ARG A 21 2.87 -2.60 -2.65
C ARG A 21 3.49 -3.79 -1.94
N CYS A 22 3.14 -3.99 -0.66
CA CYS A 22 3.76 -5.02 0.17
C CYS A 22 2.79 -6.10 0.63
N GLY A 23 1.47 -5.92 0.43
CA GLY A 23 0.46 -6.88 0.88
C GLY A 23 0.09 -6.79 2.37
N ASP A 24 0.77 -5.98 3.18
CA ASP A 24 0.42 -5.79 4.60
C ASP A 24 -0.87 -4.97 4.78
N PHE A 25 -1.47 -5.02 5.97
CA PHE A 25 -2.63 -4.17 6.30
C PHE A 25 -2.32 -2.67 6.11
N GLU A 26 -3.17 -1.98 5.35
CA GLU A 26 -2.97 -0.59 4.96
C GLU A 26 -3.98 0.35 5.63
N ASP A 27 -3.45 1.21 6.50
CA ASP A 27 -4.10 2.42 6.97
C ASP A 27 -3.27 3.66 6.61
N HIS A 28 -3.70 4.83 7.08
CA HIS A 28 -2.98 6.09 6.86
C HIS A 28 -1.56 6.10 7.43
N LEU A 29 -1.30 5.31 8.47
CA LEU A 29 0.02 5.20 9.10
C LEU A 29 0.94 4.29 8.30
N HIS A 30 0.38 3.25 7.67
CA HIS A 30 1.11 2.32 6.84
C HIS A 30 1.78 2.99 5.64
N ILE A 31 1.10 3.94 4.98
CA ILE A 31 1.61 4.57 3.74
C ILE A 31 3.05 5.09 3.87
N PRO A 32 3.38 5.99 4.83
CA PRO A 32 4.75 6.42 5.01
C PRO A 32 5.67 5.33 5.60
N ARG A 33 5.12 4.27 6.18
CA ARG A 33 5.86 3.16 6.83
C ARG A 33 6.12 1.96 5.93
N CYS A 34 5.48 1.90 4.77
CA CYS A 34 5.58 0.80 3.83
C CYS A 34 7.05 0.54 3.46
N ARG A 35 7.49 -0.72 3.59
CA ARG A 35 8.87 -1.16 3.36
C ARG A 35 9.12 -1.74 1.96
N ALA A 36 8.12 -1.70 1.08
CA ALA A 36 8.33 -2.05 -0.32
C ALA A 36 9.45 -1.21 -0.95
N ALA A 37 10.24 -1.79 -1.86
CA ALA A 37 11.45 -1.18 -2.41
C ALA A 37 11.20 0.23 -2.99
N LEU A 38 10.16 0.38 -3.83
CA LEU A 38 9.82 1.66 -4.44
C LEU A 38 9.31 2.70 -3.43
N ALA A 39 8.56 2.28 -2.40
CA ALA A 39 8.15 3.19 -1.31
C ALA A 39 9.34 3.61 -0.46
N THR A 40 10.32 2.72 -0.28
CA THR A 40 11.56 3.03 0.42
C THR A 40 12.35 4.09 -0.34
N ALA A 41 12.57 3.88 -1.64
CA ALA A 41 13.26 4.83 -2.51
C ALA A 41 12.55 6.20 -2.59
N GLU A 42 11.21 6.24 -2.63
CA GLU A 42 10.44 7.48 -2.61
C GLU A 42 10.73 8.29 -1.34
N TRP A 43 10.61 7.66 -0.18
CA TRP A 43 10.86 8.32 1.10
C TRP A 43 12.28 8.82 1.25
N ASP A 44 13.28 8.03 0.84
CA ASP A 44 14.68 8.42 0.96
C ASP A 44 14.93 9.66 0.10
N ARG A 45 14.39 9.70 -1.12
CA ARG A 45 14.45 10.87 -2.01
C ARG A 45 13.76 12.09 -1.38
N ARG A 46 12.55 11.93 -0.83
CA ARG A 46 11.82 13.05 -0.21
C ARG A 46 12.49 13.56 1.06
N THR A 47 13.04 12.66 1.87
CA THR A 47 13.77 13.01 3.10
C THR A 47 15.10 13.71 2.76
N ALA A 48 15.78 13.29 1.69
CA ALA A 48 16.97 13.97 1.19
C ALA A 48 16.64 15.39 0.67
N ALA A 49 15.58 15.52 -0.13
CA ALA A 49 15.10 16.82 -0.60
C ALA A 49 14.69 17.74 0.56
N PHE A 50 14.03 17.20 1.58
CA PHE A 50 13.69 17.94 2.79
C PHE A 50 14.93 18.39 3.58
N SER A 51 15.93 17.53 3.73
CA SER A 51 17.21 17.88 4.35
C SER A 51 17.90 19.04 3.61
N ALA A 52 17.93 19.00 2.27
CA ALA A 52 18.47 20.08 1.44
C ALA A 52 17.64 21.38 1.57
N TRP A 53 16.32 21.26 1.67
CA TRP A 53 15.45 22.41 1.92
C TRP A 53 15.72 23.06 3.28
N LEU A 54 15.98 22.29 4.34
CA LEU A 54 16.36 22.81 5.65
C LEU A 54 17.65 23.65 5.59
N ASP A 55 18.63 23.21 4.78
CA ASP A 55 19.86 23.96 4.52
C ASP A 55 19.55 25.26 3.77
N LEU A 56 18.75 25.19 2.71
CA LEU A 56 18.34 26.36 1.93
C LEU A 56 17.61 27.39 2.80
N GLN A 57 16.83 26.93 3.79
CA GLN A 57 16.16 27.79 4.75
C GLN A 57 17.09 28.34 5.85
N LEU A 58 18.37 27.96 5.89
CA LEU A 58 19.30 28.32 6.96
C LEU A 58 18.77 27.84 8.34
N THR A 59 18.24 26.62 8.38
CA THR A 59 17.83 25.99 9.64
C THR A 59 19.06 25.74 10.52
N GLY A 60 18.97 26.01 11.82
CA GLY A 60 20.08 25.79 12.74
C GLY A 60 20.59 24.34 12.67
N PRO A 61 21.92 24.08 12.61
CA PRO A 61 22.46 22.73 12.40
C PRO A 61 21.94 21.70 13.42
N SER A 62 21.90 22.07 14.70
CA SER A 62 21.37 21.21 15.77
C SER A 62 19.86 20.97 15.63
N ILE A 63 19.10 21.97 15.14
CA ILE A 63 17.65 21.87 14.89
C ILE A 63 17.41 20.92 13.71
N LYS A 64 18.17 21.08 12.62
CA LYS A 64 18.11 20.19 11.45
C LYS A 64 18.33 18.73 11.83
N ILE A 65 19.41 18.44 12.57
CA ILE A 65 19.73 17.08 13.02
C ILE A 65 18.58 16.50 13.84
N ALA A 66 18.07 17.28 14.80
CA ALA A 66 16.99 16.88 15.68
C ALA A 66 15.68 16.58 14.93
N ILE A 67 15.27 17.45 14.01
CA ILE A 67 14.07 17.25 13.18
C ILE A 67 14.20 16.01 12.29
N LEU A 68 15.34 15.81 11.63
CA LEU A 68 15.57 14.65 10.77
C LEU A 68 15.55 13.34 11.57
N GLN A 69 16.09 13.35 12.79
CA GLN A 69 16.04 12.20 13.68
C GLN A 69 14.62 11.87 14.15
N LEU A 70 13.80 12.87 14.46
CA LEU A 70 12.38 12.67 14.79
C LEU A 70 11.60 12.13 13.59
N LEU A 71 11.90 12.62 12.38
CA LEU A 71 11.28 12.17 11.14
C LEU A 71 11.63 10.71 10.81
N GLN A 72 12.87 10.26 11.08
CA GLN A 72 13.26 8.85 10.97
C GLN A 72 12.38 7.94 11.86
N GLY A 73 11.96 8.47 13.02
CA GLY A 73 11.03 7.83 13.94
C GLY A 73 9.64 7.51 13.35
N VAL A 74 9.31 8.00 12.15
CA VAL A 74 8.07 7.60 11.45
C VAL A 74 8.15 6.15 11.03
N ARG A 75 9.30 5.73 10.48
CA ARG A 75 9.48 4.41 9.86
C ARG A 75 10.12 3.42 10.81
N THR A 76 11.11 3.87 11.55
CA THR A 76 11.90 3.02 12.44
C THR A 76 11.71 3.59 13.84
N PRO A 77 10.94 2.91 14.71
CA PRO A 77 10.96 3.24 16.13
C PRO A 77 12.41 3.22 16.61
N PRO A 78 12.86 4.21 17.40
CA PRO A 78 14.25 4.25 17.85
C PRO A 78 14.58 2.95 18.59
N SER A 79 15.37 2.08 17.96
CA SER A 79 15.74 0.75 18.47
C SER A 79 16.95 0.78 19.41
N PHE A 80 17.54 1.96 19.61
CA PHE A 80 18.71 2.26 20.43
C PHE A 80 18.58 3.70 20.95
N PRO A 81 19.34 4.13 21.99
CA PRO A 81 19.21 5.49 22.48
C PRO A 81 19.33 6.46 21.30
N PRO A 82 18.40 7.43 21.19
CA PRO A 82 18.42 8.40 20.10
C PRO A 82 19.84 8.95 19.93
N ARG A 83 20.28 9.16 18.68
CA ARG A 83 21.57 9.82 18.43
C ARG A 83 21.68 11.05 19.34
N PRO A 84 22.86 11.33 19.92
CA PRO A 84 23.03 12.45 20.82
C PRO A 84 22.55 13.73 20.14
N ILE A 85 21.57 14.38 20.74
CA ILE A 85 21.11 15.70 20.32
C ILE A 85 21.85 16.75 21.17
N SER A 86 22.10 17.91 20.58
CA SER A 86 22.65 19.05 21.32
C SER A 86 21.74 19.39 22.51
N SER A 87 22.33 19.62 23.68
CA SER A 87 21.60 20.06 24.89
C SER A 87 20.76 21.33 24.61
N SER A 88 21.24 22.19 23.71
CA SER A 88 20.54 23.41 23.29
C SER A 88 19.17 23.18 22.63
N VAL A 89 18.95 22.02 22.02
CA VAL A 89 17.67 21.69 21.34
C VAL A 89 16.85 20.63 22.07
N GLN A 90 17.38 20.10 23.18
CA GLN A 90 16.77 19.01 23.94
C GLN A 90 15.33 19.32 24.41
N PRO A 91 15.02 20.53 24.95
CA PRO A 91 13.64 20.84 25.34
C PRO A 91 12.66 20.79 24.16
N ALA A 92 13.06 21.29 22.99
CA ALA A 92 12.21 21.27 21.80
C ALA A 92 12.04 19.87 21.21
N PHE A 93 13.11 19.07 21.25
CA PHE A 93 13.07 17.67 20.85
C PHE A 93 12.09 16.88 21.72
N LEU A 94 12.18 17.01 23.05
CA LEU A 94 11.28 16.34 23.99
C LEU A 94 9.82 16.77 23.79
N ALA A 95 9.57 18.07 23.61
CA ALA A 95 8.23 18.57 23.30
C ALA A 95 7.67 17.97 21.99
N GLN A 96 8.52 17.82 20.96
CA GLN A 96 8.11 17.19 19.71
C GLN A 96 7.91 15.68 19.86
N GLN A 97 8.64 15.00 20.74
CA GLN A 97 8.42 13.58 21.03
C GLN A 97 7.04 13.31 21.63
N VAL A 98 6.52 14.23 22.46
CA VAL A 98 5.14 14.15 22.99
C VAL A 98 4.11 14.22 21.86
N ILE A 99 4.35 15.05 20.83
CA ILE A 99 3.51 15.11 19.62
C ILE A 99 3.67 13.85 18.77
N GLY A 100 4.87 13.26 18.77
CA GLY A 100 5.20 12.05 18.04
C GLY A 100 5.72 12.31 16.62
N SER A 101 6.43 11.32 16.07
CA SER A 101 7.00 11.35 14.72
C SER A 101 5.93 11.43 13.63
N GLN A 102 4.80 10.75 13.84
CA GLN A 102 3.65 10.84 12.95
C GLN A 102 3.05 12.25 12.94
N GLY A 103 2.85 12.86 14.11
CA GLY A 103 2.34 14.22 14.21
C GLY A 103 3.28 15.23 13.54
N LEU A 104 4.61 15.03 13.67
CA LEU A 104 5.61 15.82 12.95
C LEU A 104 5.42 15.71 11.43
N LEU A 105 5.32 14.49 10.88
CA LEU A 105 5.08 14.28 9.43
C LEU A 105 3.78 14.96 8.96
N GLU A 106 2.75 14.97 9.81
CA GLU A 106 1.48 15.66 9.57
C GLU A 106 1.55 17.18 9.76
N GLY A 107 2.75 17.73 9.96
CA GLY A 107 3.02 19.16 10.05
C GLY A 107 2.84 19.74 11.46
N ARG A 108 2.57 18.93 12.49
CA ARG A 108 2.45 19.41 13.87
C ARG A 108 3.84 19.61 14.47
N ILE A 109 4.28 20.86 14.45
CA ILE A 109 5.57 21.27 15.00
C ILE A 109 5.39 21.85 16.41
N ALA A 110 6.26 21.46 17.34
CA ALA A 110 6.30 22.03 18.67
C ALA A 110 6.69 23.52 18.59
N SER A 111 5.96 24.37 19.32
CA SER A 111 6.24 25.82 19.35
C SER A 111 7.63 26.16 19.88
N SER A 112 8.22 25.27 20.68
CA SER A 112 9.58 25.38 21.24
C SER A 112 10.69 25.38 20.18
N TRP A 113 10.42 24.98 18.93
CA TRP A 113 11.40 25.10 17.83
C TRP A 113 11.64 26.54 17.39
N LEU A 114 10.61 27.40 17.49
CA LEU A 114 10.66 28.78 16.99
C LEU A 114 11.73 29.64 17.71
N PRO A 115 11.76 29.75 19.05
CA PRO A 115 12.76 30.57 19.72
C PRO A 115 14.20 30.11 19.44
N LEU A 116 14.42 28.80 19.29
CA LEU A 116 15.74 28.25 18.95
C LEU A 116 16.18 28.64 17.54
N GLN A 117 15.25 28.59 16.57
CA GLN A 117 15.55 29.01 15.21
C GLN A 117 15.73 30.52 15.11
N GLN A 118 14.95 31.31 15.85
CA GLN A 118 15.13 32.77 15.94
C GLN A 118 16.51 33.12 16.48
N GLN A 119 16.92 32.50 17.59
CA GLN A 119 18.26 32.69 18.16
C GLN A 119 19.37 32.35 17.14
N TYR A 120 19.18 31.29 16.35
CA TYR A 120 20.12 30.95 15.28
C TYR A 120 20.15 32.02 14.19
N TYR A 121 18.99 32.50 13.71
CA TYR A 121 18.91 33.58 12.73
C TYR A 121 19.58 34.86 13.23
N ASP A 122 19.37 35.25 14.49
CA ASP A 122 20.00 36.42 15.10
C ASP A 122 21.53 36.27 15.10
N LYS A 123 22.03 35.09 15.50
CA LYS A 123 23.47 34.77 15.50
C LYS A 123 24.11 34.92 14.12
N ILE A 124 23.42 34.49 13.06
CA ILE A 124 23.92 34.61 11.68
C ILE A 124 23.50 35.90 10.98
N ARG A 125 22.85 36.84 11.71
CA ARG A 125 22.32 38.12 11.21
C ARG A 125 21.33 37.94 10.03
N CYS A 126 20.57 36.85 10.03
CA CYS A 126 19.54 36.56 9.04
C CYS A 126 18.22 37.26 9.40
N ARG A 127 17.61 37.97 8.44
CA ARG A 127 16.33 38.67 8.63
C ARG A 127 15.09 37.85 8.22
N ARG A 128 15.24 36.53 8.04
CA ARG A 128 14.12 35.66 7.66
C ARG A 128 13.13 35.53 8.82
N SER A 129 11.84 35.50 8.50
CA SER A 129 10.80 35.31 9.49
C SER A 129 10.77 33.87 10.01
N VAL A 130 10.86 33.70 11.33
CA VAL A 130 10.74 32.40 11.98
C VAL A 130 9.33 31.83 11.89
N SER A 131 8.30 32.68 11.89
CA SER A 131 6.91 32.24 11.71
C SER A 131 6.67 31.71 10.30
N LEU A 132 7.24 32.37 9.28
CA LEU A 132 7.18 31.89 7.90
C LEU A 132 7.99 30.61 7.72
N TRP A 133 9.17 30.51 8.35
CA TRP A 133 9.96 29.27 8.39
C TRP A 133 9.15 28.11 8.98
N ALA A 134 8.50 28.31 10.12
CA ALA A 134 7.69 27.31 10.80
C ALA A 134 6.50 26.86 9.94
N SER A 135 5.78 27.81 9.32
CA SER A 135 4.68 27.51 8.40
C SER A 135 5.15 26.67 7.20
N ARG A 136 6.27 27.06 6.57
CA ARG A 136 6.82 26.33 5.42
C ARG A 136 7.39 24.98 5.81
N LEU A 137 8.00 24.84 7.00
CA LEU A 137 8.47 23.57 7.54
C LEU A 137 7.31 22.58 7.65
N SER A 138 6.20 23.02 8.23
CA SER A 138 4.96 22.24 8.33
C SER A 138 4.46 21.79 6.96
N GLN A 139 4.43 22.69 5.97
CA GLN A 139 4.05 22.37 4.59
C GLN A 139 4.98 21.33 3.94
N GLN A 140 6.29 21.46 4.11
CA GLN A 140 7.25 20.50 3.56
C GLN A 140 7.09 19.11 4.17
N LEU A 141 6.82 19.01 5.48
CA LEU A 141 6.56 17.73 6.15
C LEU A 141 5.29 17.07 5.59
N VAL A 142 4.20 17.82 5.46
CA VAL A 142 2.95 17.32 4.86
C VAL A 142 3.17 16.89 3.41
N LEU A 143 3.99 17.61 2.64
CA LEU A 143 4.34 17.24 1.27
C LEU A 143 5.04 15.88 1.18
N ILE A 144 5.90 15.52 2.14
CA ILE A 144 6.49 14.16 2.19
C ILE A 144 5.37 13.12 2.27
N GLY A 145 4.42 13.30 3.20
CA GLY A 145 3.26 12.41 3.34
C GLY A 145 2.40 12.33 2.07
N PHE A 146 2.15 13.47 1.43
CA PHE A 146 1.44 13.54 0.14
C PHE A 146 2.14 12.71 -0.94
N TYR A 147 3.45 12.89 -1.14
CA TYR A 147 4.18 12.15 -2.17
C TYR A 147 4.24 10.65 -1.90
N MET A 148 4.31 10.23 -0.63
CA MET A 148 4.19 8.83 -0.27
C MET A 148 2.82 8.25 -0.68
N TRP A 149 1.74 9.01 -0.46
CA TRP A 149 0.39 8.63 -0.85
C TRP A 149 0.21 8.63 -2.37
N GLU A 150 0.68 9.66 -3.07
CA GLU A 150 0.62 9.78 -4.53
C GLU A 150 1.36 8.61 -5.19
N GLN A 151 2.57 8.32 -4.71
CA GLN A 151 3.36 7.21 -5.18
C GLN A 151 2.59 5.91 -4.94
N ARG A 152 2.08 5.63 -3.73
CA ARG A 152 1.21 4.46 -3.47
C ARG A 152 0.03 4.36 -4.45
N ASN A 153 -0.66 5.46 -4.73
CA ASN A 153 -1.80 5.45 -5.64
C ASN A 153 -1.43 5.14 -7.08
N SER A 154 -0.26 5.59 -7.55
CA SER A 154 0.23 5.23 -8.89
C SER A 154 0.36 3.70 -9.07
N VAL A 155 0.64 2.96 -7.99
CA VAL A 155 0.75 1.50 -8.04
C VAL A 155 -0.59 0.79 -7.96
N GLN A 156 -1.61 1.37 -7.32
CA GLN A 156 -2.93 0.73 -7.15
C GLN A 156 -3.52 0.20 -8.46
N HIS A 157 -3.33 0.95 -9.55
CA HIS A 157 -3.91 0.64 -10.87
C HIS A 157 -2.87 0.12 -11.87
N SER A 158 -1.68 -0.25 -11.40
CA SER A 158 -0.58 -0.74 -12.23
C SER A 158 -0.39 -2.25 -12.06
N ASP A 159 0.35 -2.85 -13.01
CA ASP A 159 0.79 -4.24 -12.93
C ASP A 159 1.71 -4.53 -11.72
N ASP A 160 2.26 -3.49 -11.07
CA ASP A 160 3.07 -3.65 -9.86
C ASP A 160 2.23 -3.99 -8.62
N ASN A 161 0.90 -3.82 -8.67
CA ASN A 161 0.01 -4.13 -7.56
C ASN A 161 0.09 -5.63 -7.22
N VAL A 162 0.62 -5.94 -6.03
CA VAL A 162 0.81 -7.31 -5.53
C VAL A 162 -0.50 -8.09 -5.53
N GLN A 163 -1.58 -7.48 -5.03
CA GLN A 163 -2.89 -8.12 -4.98
C GLN A 163 -3.43 -8.41 -6.38
N LEU A 164 -3.24 -7.46 -7.30
CA LEU A 164 -3.67 -7.63 -8.68
C LEU A 164 -2.90 -8.79 -9.35
N ARG A 165 -1.57 -8.86 -9.13
CA ARG A 165 -0.73 -9.95 -9.64
C ARG A 165 -1.10 -11.31 -9.05
N GLU A 166 -1.32 -11.40 -7.75
CA GLU A 166 -1.75 -12.63 -7.08
C GLU A 166 -3.11 -13.11 -7.59
N ARG A 167 -4.04 -12.18 -7.78
CA ARG A 167 -5.36 -12.47 -8.36
C ARG A 167 -5.24 -12.96 -9.80
N HIS A 168 -4.39 -12.32 -10.61
CA HIS A 168 -4.05 -12.79 -11.95
C HIS A 168 -3.45 -14.20 -11.95
N SER A 169 -2.50 -14.50 -11.05
CA SER A 169 -1.89 -15.83 -10.93
C SER A 169 -2.93 -16.89 -10.59
N THR A 170 -3.72 -16.63 -9.54
CA THR A 170 -4.77 -17.55 -9.07
C THR A 170 -5.78 -17.86 -10.17
N VAL A 171 -6.24 -16.84 -10.91
CA VAL A 171 -7.19 -17.02 -12.01
C VAL A 171 -6.54 -17.76 -13.18
N ASN A 172 -5.28 -17.45 -13.53
CA ASN A 172 -4.55 -18.15 -14.58
C ASN A 172 -4.37 -19.64 -14.21
N GLU A 173 -4.00 -19.96 -12.97
CA GLU A 173 -3.86 -21.34 -12.47
C GLU A 173 -5.20 -22.08 -12.54
N GLY A 174 -6.30 -21.43 -12.15
CA GLY A 174 -7.65 -21.99 -12.31
C GLY A 174 -7.97 -22.30 -13.77
N ILE A 175 -7.61 -21.40 -14.70
CA ILE A 175 -7.75 -21.63 -16.14
C ILE A 175 -6.90 -22.83 -16.58
N HIS A 176 -5.63 -22.89 -16.18
CA HIS A 176 -4.74 -24.03 -16.48
C HIS A 176 -5.38 -25.35 -16.05
N SER A 177 -5.84 -25.42 -14.80
CA SER A 177 -6.51 -26.59 -14.24
C SER A 177 -7.74 -27.01 -15.05
N GLN A 178 -8.57 -26.06 -15.49
CA GLN A 178 -9.73 -26.37 -16.33
C GLN A 178 -9.36 -26.96 -17.70
N PHE A 179 -8.26 -26.49 -18.30
CA PHE A 179 -7.76 -27.09 -19.54
C PHE A 179 -7.15 -28.47 -19.30
N ASP A 180 -6.45 -28.68 -18.18
CA ASP A 180 -5.82 -29.95 -17.85
C ASP A 180 -6.86 -31.04 -17.52
N MET A 181 -8.01 -30.68 -16.94
CA MET A 181 -9.12 -31.62 -16.73
C MET A 181 -9.83 -32.04 -18.03
N GLY A 182 -9.58 -31.38 -19.16
CA GLY A 182 -10.19 -31.71 -20.45
C GLY A 182 -11.71 -31.45 -20.52
N PRO A 183 -12.37 -31.80 -21.65
CA PRO A 183 -13.76 -31.42 -21.94
C PRO A 183 -14.83 -32.50 -21.62
N ASP A 184 -14.43 -33.68 -21.14
CA ASP A 184 -15.29 -34.87 -21.12
C ASP A 184 -16.52 -34.76 -20.21
N ASP A 185 -16.38 -34.01 -19.13
CA ASP A 185 -17.40 -33.74 -18.12
C ASP A 185 -18.04 -32.34 -18.29
N LEU A 186 -18.02 -31.82 -19.52
CA LEU A 186 -18.71 -30.61 -19.93
C LEU A 186 -19.80 -30.89 -20.97
N PRO A 187 -20.91 -30.12 -20.96
CA PRO A 187 -21.90 -30.09 -22.04
C PRO A 187 -21.24 -29.76 -23.38
N LYS A 188 -21.75 -30.32 -24.48
CA LYS A 188 -21.14 -30.19 -25.81
C LYS A 188 -21.01 -28.73 -26.24
N GLU A 189 -21.97 -27.91 -25.84
CA GLU A 189 -22.13 -26.49 -26.14
C GLU A 189 -21.01 -25.65 -25.51
N ILE A 190 -20.48 -26.09 -24.36
CA ILE A 190 -19.46 -25.37 -23.57
C ILE A 190 -18.03 -25.81 -23.94
N ARG A 191 -17.84 -27.02 -24.47
CA ARG A 191 -16.52 -27.56 -24.87
C ARG A 191 -15.69 -26.61 -25.74
N PRO A 192 -16.25 -25.83 -26.70
CA PRO A 192 -15.47 -24.86 -27.48
C PRO A 192 -14.75 -23.80 -26.65
N MET A 193 -15.18 -23.54 -25.41
CA MET A 193 -14.47 -22.63 -24.50
C MET A 193 -13.06 -23.14 -24.15
N LEU A 194 -12.81 -24.45 -24.22
CA LEU A 194 -11.52 -25.11 -24.00
C LEU A 194 -10.68 -25.29 -25.28
N THR A 195 -10.98 -24.56 -26.36
CA THR A 195 -10.23 -24.71 -27.64
C THR A 195 -8.81 -24.14 -27.56
N CYS A 196 -8.62 -22.97 -26.93
CA CYS A 196 -7.32 -22.27 -26.99
C CYS A 196 -6.98 -21.56 -25.68
N ARG A 197 -6.11 -22.20 -24.88
CA ARG A 197 -5.62 -21.69 -23.59
C ARG A 197 -5.02 -20.29 -23.69
N ARG A 198 -4.14 -20.08 -24.68
CA ARG A 198 -3.47 -18.78 -24.92
C ARG A 198 -4.46 -17.63 -25.16
N ARG A 199 -5.60 -17.90 -25.80
CA ARG A 199 -6.62 -16.89 -26.10
C ARG A 199 -7.30 -16.44 -24.81
N VAL A 200 -7.61 -17.38 -23.92
CA VAL A 200 -8.22 -17.09 -22.62
C VAL A 200 -7.25 -16.33 -21.72
N LEU A 201 -5.98 -16.76 -21.66
CA LEU A 201 -4.95 -16.13 -20.84
C LEU A 201 -4.59 -14.69 -21.26
N ARG A 202 -4.97 -14.25 -22.47
CA ARG A 202 -4.77 -12.87 -22.94
C ARG A 202 -5.92 -11.91 -22.63
N LYS A 203 -7.03 -12.41 -22.10
CA LYS A 203 -8.19 -11.58 -21.75
C LYS A 203 -7.92 -10.68 -20.54
N SER A 204 -8.79 -9.69 -20.33
CA SER A 204 -8.80 -8.87 -19.11
C SER A 204 -8.96 -9.76 -17.87
N LEU A 205 -8.59 -9.28 -16.68
CA LEU A 205 -8.82 -10.06 -15.44
C LEU A 205 -10.30 -10.39 -15.25
N VAL A 206 -11.18 -9.41 -15.46
CA VAL A 206 -12.63 -9.56 -15.33
C VAL A 206 -13.15 -10.66 -16.25
N ASP A 207 -12.78 -10.61 -17.53
CA ASP A 207 -13.14 -11.63 -18.52
C ASP A 207 -12.64 -13.03 -18.13
N LYS A 208 -11.42 -13.13 -17.58
CA LYS A 208 -10.85 -14.42 -17.14
C LYS A 208 -11.63 -14.98 -15.96
N GLU A 209 -12.03 -14.14 -15.02
CA GLU A 209 -12.83 -14.54 -13.86
C GLU A 209 -14.22 -15.01 -14.26
N GLU A 210 -14.89 -14.26 -15.13
CA GLU A 210 -16.19 -14.66 -15.67
C GLU A 210 -16.10 -15.98 -16.44
N TRP A 211 -15.08 -16.12 -17.29
CA TRP A 211 -14.81 -17.35 -18.02
C TRP A 211 -14.61 -18.53 -17.05
N LEU A 212 -13.78 -18.35 -16.02
CA LEU A 212 -13.46 -19.41 -15.06
C LEU A 212 -14.70 -19.78 -14.23
N LYS A 213 -15.48 -18.78 -13.79
CA LYS A 213 -16.72 -18.96 -13.02
C LYS A 213 -17.73 -19.77 -13.82
N LEU A 214 -17.99 -19.38 -15.07
CA LEU A 214 -18.94 -20.06 -15.95
C LEU A 214 -18.52 -21.52 -16.15
N LEU A 215 -17.25 -21.76 -16.53
CA LEU A 215 -16.80 -23.12 -16.82
C LEU A 215 -16.83 -24.04 -15.58
N CYS A 216 -16.46 -23.50 -14.41
CA CYS A 216 -16.54 -24.24 -13.15
C CYS A 216 -17.97 -24.60 -12.78
N GLN A 217 -18.92 -23.70 -13.03
CA GLN A 217 -20.34 -23.92 -12.79
C GLN A 217 -20.89 -25.01 -13.72
N GLU A 218 -20.69 -24.87 -15.03
CA GLU A 218 -21.15 -25.84 -16.04
C GLU A 218 -20.62 -27.25 -15.77
N ARG A 219 -19.33 -27.37 -15.44
CA ARG A 219 -18.71 -28.66 -15.09
C ARG A 219 -19.35 -29.28 -13.85
N ARG A 220 -19.59 -28.47 -12.82
CA ARG A 220 -20.20 -28.92 -11.56
C ARG A 220 -21.61 -29.44 -11.80
N ASP A 221 -22.39 -28.71 -12.58
CA ASP A 221 -23.80 -29.03 -12.85
C ASP A 221 -23.92 -30.25 -13.77
N PHE A 222 -23.05 -30.37 -14.79
CA PHE A 222 -23.00 -31.55 -15.65
C PHE A 222 -22.61 -32.81 -14.86
N ARG A 223 -21.58 -32.74 -14.02
CA ARG A 223 -21.19 -33.86 -13.14
C ARG A 223 -22.33 -34.29 -12.22
N ARG A 224 -23.12 -33.34 -11.70
CA ARG A 224 -24.30 -33.63 -10.85
C ARG A 224 -25.38 -34.33 -11.66
N SER A 225 -25.72 -33.81 -12.83
CA SER A 225 -26.71 -34.40 -13.74
C SER A 225 -26.34 -35.83 -14.12
N MET A 226 -25.09 -36.06 -14.55
CA MET A 226 -24.58 -37.39 -14.91
C MET A 226 -24.63 -38.37 -13.72
N LYS A 227 -24.33 -37.92 -12.50
CA LYS A 227 -24.46 -38.75 -11.30
C LYS A 227 -25.92 -39.10 -11.00
N ALA A 228 -26.84 -38.14 -11.14
CA ALA A 228 -28.27 -38.38 -10.95
C ALA A 228 -28.81 -39.38 -11.97
N GLN A 229 -28.49 -39.20 -13.26
CA GLN A 229 -28.89 -40.11 -14.33
C GLN A 229 -28.37 -41.54 -14.10
N ARG A 230 -27.08 -41.68 -13.70
CA ARG A 230 -26.51 -43.00 -13.36
C ARG A 230 -27.20 -43.65 -12.17
N ARG A 231 -27.60 -42.88 -11.15
CA ARG A 231 -28.36 -43.38 -10.00
C ARG A 231 -29.74 -43.88 -10.43
N SER A 232 -30.49 -43.08 -11.19
CA SER A 232 -31.82 -43.47 -11.70
C SER A 232 -31.75 -44.74 -12.53
N LEU A 233 -30.78 -44.87 -13.44
CA LEU A 233 -30.58 -46.09 -14.22
C LEU A 233 -30.27 -47.30 -13.34
N ARG A 234 -29.42 -47.15 -12.30
CA ARG A 234 -29.14 -48.24 -11.36
C ARG A 234 -30.36 -48.68 -10.56
N THR A 235 -31.24 -47.76 -10.17
CA THR A 235 -32.50 -48.09 -9.48
C THR A 235 -33.46 -48.85 -10.39
N ILE A 236 -33.50 -48.53 -11.68
CA ILE A 236 -34.36 -49.21 -12.67
C ILE A 236 -33.86 -50.63 -12.99
N PHE A 237 -32.54 -50.83 -13.03
CA PHE A 237 -31.91 -52.12 -13.38
C PHE A 237 -31.41 -52.93 -12.19
N SER A 238 -31.79 -52.58 -10.95
CA SER A 238 -31.48 -53.42 -9.78
C SER A 238 -32.43 -54.61 -9.75
N PRO A 239 -31.94 -55.86 -9.61
CA PRO A 239 -32.79 -57.03 -9.53
C PRO A 239 -33.66 -56.92 -8.27
N VAL A 240 -34.98 -57.09 -8.45
CA VAL A 240 -35.93 -57.24 -7.35
C VAL A 240 -35.58 -58.54 -6.60
N PRO A 241 -35.57 -58.56 -5.25
CA PRO A 241 -35.25 -59.75 -4.47
C PRO A 241 -36.19 -60.92 -4.74
#